data_AF-A0A258QC94-F1
#
_entry.id   AF-A0A258QC94-F1
#
_cell.length_a   1.000
_cell.length_b   1.000
_cell.length_c   1.000
_cell.angle_alpha   90.00
_cell.angle_beta   90.00
_cell.angle_gamma   90.00
#
_symmetry.space_group_name_H-M   'P 1'
#
loop_
_entity.id
_entity.type
_entity.pdbx_description
1 polymer ?
#
loop_
_entity_poly.entity_id
_entity_poly.type
_entity_poly.pdbx_seq_one_letter_code
_entity_poly.pdbx_strand_id
1 'polypeptide(L)'
;MGVEPVAALPPVVRERMALLEQLGEQVEAEAHRWLADEAGGSSDAALKGMEQARRAIELTVDLALSHQVENHPALFLMRQAWVQRFAKIAAAIAQKQQMLAESSQHHVAQTRAAQAYIGIERLG
;
A
#
# COMPACT_ATOMS: atom_id res chain seq x y z
N MET A 1 42.77 -5.72 3.13
CA MET A 1 41.60 -4.96 3.59
C MET A 1 40.73 -5.91 4.39
N GLY A 2 40.74 -5.78 5.72
CA GLY A 2 39.88 -6.61 6.57
C GLY A 2 38.44 -6.15 6.40
N VAL A 3 37.57 -7.04 5.96
CA VAL A 3 36.13 -6.79 6.04
C VAL A 3 35.82 -6.86 7.53
N GLU A 4 35.55 -5.72 8.16
CA GLU A 4 35.09 -5.75 9.55
C GLU A 4 33.84 -6.64 9.61
N PRO A 5 33.77 -7.57 10.55
CA PRO A 5 32.60 -8.43 10.68
C PRO A 5 31.39 -7.55 10.95
N VAL A 6 30.39 -7.62 10.07
CA VAL A 6 29.11 -6.92 10.26
C VAL A 6 28.56 -7.34 11.62
N ALA A 7 28.44 -6.37 12.53
CA ALA A 7 27.96 -6.63 13.89
C ALA A 7 26.59 -7.31 13.83
N ALA A 8 26.43 -8.40 14.57
CA ALA A 8 25.18 -9.15 14.57
C ALA A 8 24.03 -8.27 15.11
N LEU A 9 22.87 -8.34 14.45
CA LEU A 9 21.68 -7.65 14.93
C LEU A 9 21.24 -8.17 16.31
N PRO A 10 20.92 -7.27 17.25
CA PRO A 10 20.27 -7.63 18.51
C PRO A 10 19.02 -8.49 18.26
N PRO A 11 18.75 -9.50 19.11
CA PRO A 11 17.58 -10.37 18.95
C PRO A 11 16.27 -9.59 18.81
N VAL A 12 16.07 -8.56 19.63
CA VAL A 12 14.87 -7.70 19.59
C VAL A 12 14.69 -6.97 18.26
N VAL A 13 15.78 -6.50 17.64
CA VAL A 13 15.72 -5.83 16.32
C VAL A 13 15.38 -6.86 15.24
N ARG A 14 15.97 -8.05 15.32
CA ARG A 14 15.71 -9.16 14.38
C ARG A 14 14.26 -9.65 14.45
N GLU A 15 13.73 -9.82 15.64
CA GLU A 15 12.33 -10.20 15.85
C GLU A 15 11.38 -9.13 15.30
N ARG A 16 11.68 -7.85 15.52
CA ARG A 16 10.91 -6.75 14.94
C ARG A 16 10.97 -6.73 13.41
N MET A 17 12.12 -6.99 12.82
CA MET A 17 12.25 -7.14 11.37
C MET A 17 11.41 -8.31 10.83
N ALA A 18 11.36 -9.44 11.53
CA ALA A 18 10.53 -10.57 11.15
C ALA A 18 9.02 -10.24 11.23
N LEU A 19 8.60 -9.53 12.28
CA LEU A 19 7.22 -9.04 12.41
C LEU A 19 6.86 -8.06 11.29
N LEU A 20 7.79 -7.19 10.89
CA LEU A 20 7.59 -6.30 9.75
C LEU A 20 7.42 -7.09 8.46
N GLU A 21 8.18 -8.15 8.23
CA GLU A 21 8.01 -8.96 7.02
C GLU A 21 6.60 -9.59 6.96
N GLN A 22 6.14 -10.16 8.07
CA GLN A 22 4.77 -10.71 8.18
C GLN A 22 3.69 -9.65 7.95
N LEU A 23 3.89 -8.44 8.48
CA LEU A 23 2.97 -7.32 8.26
C LEU A 23 2.96 -6.88 6.79
N GLY A 24 4.10 -6.94 6.11
CA GLY A 24 4.21 -6.69 4.68
C GLY A 24 3.32 -7.64 3.87
N GLU A 25 3.38 -8.93 4.16
CA GLU A 25 2.53 -9.94 3.51
C GLU A 25 1.03 -9.69 3.74
N GLN A 26 0.65 -9.31 4.97
CA GLN A 26 -0.74 -8.99 5.30
C GLN A 26 -1.25 -7.77 4.53
N VAL A 27 -0.46 -6.69 4.51
CA VAL A 27 -0.79 -5.46 3.78
C VAL A 27 -0.92 -5.74 2.28
N GLU A 28 -0.01 -6.54 1.70
CA GLU A 28 -0.13 -6.96 0.30
C GLU A 28 -1.39 -7.79 0.06
N ALA A 29 -1.74 -8.73 0.93
CA ALA A 29 -2.94 -9.55 0.80
C ALA A 29 -4.23 -8.72 0.90
N GLU A 30 -4.28 -7.73 1.80
CA GLU A 30 -5.39 -6.78 1.90
C GLU A 30 -5.50 -5.88 0.68
N ALA A 31 -4.36 -5.36 0.19
CA ALA A 31 -4.33 -4.56 -1.03
C ALA A 31 -4.84 -5.37 -2.24
N HIS A 32 -4.42 -6.63 -2.40
CA HIS A 32 -4.93 -7.49 -3.48
C HIS A 32 -6.42 -7.77 -3.35
N ARG A 33 -6.90 -8.08 -2.13
CA ARG A 33 -8.35 -8.28 -1.89
C ARG A 33 -9.15 -7.04 -2.25
N TRP A 34 -8.67 -5.86 -1.88
CA TRP A 34 -9.34 -4.62 -2.24
C TRP A 34 -9.28 -4.36 -3.74
N LEU A 35 -8.14 -4.58 -4.41
CA LEU A 35 -8.04 -4.38 -5.86
C LEU A 35 -9.00 -5.29 -6.65
N ALA A 36 -9.25 -6.51 -6.15
CA ALA A 36 -10.19 -7.45 -6.74
C ALA A 36 -11.67 -7.11 -6.47
N ASP A 37 -11.97 -6.26 -5.50
CA ASP A 37 -13.35 -5.85 -5.19
C ASP A 37 -13.86 -4.81 -6.19
N GLU A 38 -14.74 -5.24 -7.10
CA GLU A 38 -15.37 -4.39 -8.12
C GLU A 38 -16.40 -3.41 -7.53
N ALA A 39 -16.93 -3.67 -6.34
CA ALA A 39 -18.02 -2.89 -5.73
C ALA A 39 -17.54 -1.54 -5.15
N GLY A 40 -16.23 -1.29 -5.13
CA GLY A 40 -15.66 -0.03 -4.62
C GLY A 40 -15.88 0.17 -3.12
N GLY A 41 -16.03 -0.90 -2.34
CA GLY A 41 -16.16 -0.82 -0.89
C GLY A 41 -15.00 -0.02 -0.24
N SER A 42 -15.32 0.73 0.82
CA SER A 42 -14.34 1.55 1.54
C SER A 42 -13.22 0.67 2.09
N SER A 43 -11.99 0.94 1.68
CA SER A 43 -10.79 0.17 2.07
C SER A 43 -10.16 0.69 3.36
N ASP A 44 -10.98 0.96 4.36
CA ASP A 44 -10.50 1.40 5.67
C ASP A 44 -9.48 0.41 6.24
N ALA A 45 -9.65 -0.89 5.97
CA ALA A 45 -8.73 -1.94 6.41
C ALA A 45 -7.34 -1.80 5.77
N ALA A 46 -7.24 -1.73 4.44
CA ALA A 46 -5.94 -1.64 3.78
C ALA A 46 -5.22 -0.31 4.12
N LEU A 47 -5.96 0.80 4.21
CA LEU A 47 -5.39 2.09 4.62
C LEU A 47 -4.88 2.05 6.08
N LYS A 48 -5.65 1.46 7.00
CA LYS A 48 -5.22 1.25 8.39
C LYS A 48 -4.01 0.31 8.48
N GLY A 49 -3.98 -0.75 7.67
CA GLY A 49 -2.85 -1.67 7.58
C GLY A 49 -1.58 -0.97 7.10
N MET A 50 -1.67 -0.11 6.08
CA MET A 50 -0.54 0.71 5.61
C MET A 50 -0.04 1.68 6.69
N GLU A 51 -0.94 2.31 7.45
CA GLU A 51 -0.60 3.22 8.53
C GLU A 51 0.09 2.49 9.70
N GLN A 52 -0.44 1.33 10.10
CA GLN A 52 0.17 0.45 11.10
C GLN A 52 1.56 -0.01 10.67
N ALA A 53 1.73 -0.38 9.40
CA ALA A 53 3.03 -0.74 8.83
C ALA A 53 4.04 0.40 8.91
N ARG A 54 3.64 1.62 8.52
CA ARG A 54 4.52 2.80 8.62
C ARG A 54 4.97 3.02 10.06
N ARG A 55 4.05 2.98 11.02
CA ARG A 55 4.35 3.15 12.45
C ARG A 55 5.27 2.05 12.99
N ALA A 56 5.07 0.80 12.58
CA ALA A 56 5.93 -0.31 12.98
C ALA A 56 7.36 -0.17 12.43
N ILE A 57 7.51 0.36 11.21
CA ILE A 57 8.83 0.65 10.62
C ILE A 57 9.54 1.75 11.42
N GLU A 58 8.86 2.86 11.70
CA GLU A 58 9.41 3.96 12.51
C GLU A 58 9.91 3.46 13.87
N LEU A 59 9.08 2.68 14.60
CA LEU A 59 9.47 2.08 15.87
C LEU A 59 10.66 1.12 15.77
N THR A 60 10.78 0.40 14.65
CA THR A 60 11.93 -0.51 14.42
C THR A 60 13.21 0.28 14.12
N VAL A 61 13.09 1.45 13.48
CA VAL A 61 14.21 2.37 13.27
C VAL A 61 14.68 2.99 14.58
N ASP A 62 13.75 3.46 15.41
CA ASP A 62 14.08 4.03 16.73
C ASP A 62 14.77 3.00 17.63
N LEU A 63 14.27 1.75 17.60
CA LEU A 63 14.90 0.64 18.29
C LEU A 63 16.31 0.36 17.77
N ALA A 64 16.52 0.37 16.45
CA ALA A 64 17.84 0.19 15.86
C ALA A 64 18.82 1.30 16.28
N LEU A 65 18.35 2.55 16.34
CA LEU A 65 19.13 3.70 16.83
C LEU A 65 19.52 3.50 18.31
N SER A 66 18.60 3.05 19.16
CA SER A 66 18.90 2.80 20.58
C SER A 66 19.95 1.71 20.80
N HIS A 67 20.12 0.81 19.82
CA HIS A 67 21.10 -0.27 19.84
C HIS A 67 22.34 0.03 18.98
N GLN A 68 22.44 1.23 18.37
CA GLN A 68 23.56 1.65 17.51
C GLN A 68 23.80 0.72 16.32
N VAL A 69 22.71 0.18 15.76
CA VAL A 69 22.74 -0.72 14.58
C VAL A 69 21.97 -0.15 13.39
N GLU A 70 21.65 1.13 13.38
CA GLU A 70 20.84 1.78 12.34
C GLU A 70 21.43 1.66 10.92
N ASN A 71 22.76 1.55 10.82
CA ASN A 71 23.49 1.40 9.55
C ASN A 71 23.66 -0.07 9.13
N HIS A 72 23.06 -1.02 9.87
CA HIS A 72 23.15 -2.43 9.54
C HIS A 72 22.52 -2.73 8.17
N PRO A 73 23.21 -3.44 7.26
CA PRO A 73 22.72 -3.69 5.88
C PRO A 73 21.32 -4.28 5.80
N ALA A 74 20.97 -5.18 6.73
CA ALA A 74 19.64 -5.79 6.76
C ALA A 74 18.51 -4.78 7.04
N LEU A 75 18.75 -3.73 7.83
CA LEU A 75 17.76 -2.67 8.04
C LEU A 75 17.58 -1.82 6.78
N PHE A 76 18.67 -1.56 6.06
CA PHE A 76 18.61 -0.87 4.78
C PHE A 76 17.80 -1.65 3.75
N LEU A 77 18.05 -2.96 3.62
CA LEU A 77 17.30 -3.85 2.74
C LEU A 77 15.81 -3.89 3.11
N MET A 78 15.50 -4.01 4.41
CA MET A 78 14.13 -3.98 4.90
C MET A 78 13.42 -2.66 4.57
N ARG A 79 14.07 -1.51 4.77
CA ARG A 79 13.51 -0.21 4.38
C ARG A 79 13.25 -0.11 2.87
N GLN A 80 14.19 -0.57 2.03
CA GLN A 80 13.99 -0.57 0.58
C GLN A 80 12.81 -1.45 0.15
N ALA A 81 12.69 -2.66 0.72
CA ALA A 81 11.58 -3.55 0.43
C ALA A 81 10.23 -2.88 0.75
N TRP A 82 10.14 -2.21 1.90
CA TRP A 82 8.93 -1.47 2.29
C TRP A 82 8.63 -0.26 1.39
N VAL A 83 9.64 0.50 0.97
CA VAL A 83 9.45 1.59 0.00
C VAL A 83 8.88 1.07 -1.31
N GLN A 84 9.41 -0.04 -1.83
CA GLN A 84 8.90 -0.68 -3.04
C GLN A 84 7.46 -1.19 -2.87
N ARG A 85 7.16 -1.83 -1.73
CA ARG A 85 5.79 -2.28 -1.38
C ARG A 85 4.80 -1.12 -1.38
N PHE A 86 5.11 -0.03 -0.68
CA PHE A 86 4.25 1.15 -0.64
C PHE A 86 4.05 1.78 -2.00
N ALA A 87 5.12 1.88 -2.82
CA ALA A 87 5.02 2.42 -4.17
C ALA A 87 4.10 1.57 -5.06
N LYS A 88 4.24 0.24 -4.99
CA LYS A 88 3.38 -0.71 -5.74
C LYS A 88 1.91 -0.57 -5.34
N ILE A 89 1.62 -0.52 -4.04
CA ILE A 89 0.24 -0.39 -3.54
C ILE A 89 -0.34 0.97 -3.91
N ALA A 90 0.42 2.05 -3.76
CA ALA A 90 -0.03 3.40 -4.12
C ALA A 90 -0.36 3.50 -5.62
N ALA A 91 0.47 2.93 -6.49
CA ALA A 91 0.21 2.90 -7.93
C ALA A 91 -1.08 2.13 -8.26
N ALA A 92 -1.30 0.97 -7.62
CA ALA A 92 -2.49 0.18 -7.82
C ALA A 92 -3.77 0.88 -7.31
N ILE A 93 -3.68 1.59 -6.17
CA ILE A 93 -4.77 2.45 -5.67
C ILE A 93 -5.10 3.55 -6.67
N ALA A 94 -4.09 4.25 -7.18
CA ALA A 94 -4.29 5.31 -8.17
C ALA A 94 -4.97 4.79 -9.45
N GLN A 95 -4.53 3.62 -9.94
CA GLN A 95 -5.12 2.97 -11.12
C GLN A 95 -6.60 2.62 -10.89
N LYS A 96 -6.95 2.01 -9.74
CA LYS A 96 -8.34 1.68 -9.43
C LYS A 96 -9.22 2.93 -9.31
N GLN A 97 -8.72 3.99 -8.68
CA GLN A 97 -9.43 5.26 -8.58
C GLN A 97 -9.68 5.89 -9.97
N GLN A 98 -8.70 5.83 -10.86
CA GLN A 98 -8.87 6.29 -12.24
C GLN A 98 -9.95 5.49 -12.98
N MET A 99 -9.92 4.15 -12.92
CA MET A 99 -10.93 3.30 -13.55
C MET A 99 -12.35 3.59 -13.03
N LEU A 100 -12.50 3.77 -11.72
CA LEU A 100 -13.79 4.12 -11.11
C LEU A 100 -14.29 5.50 -11.57
N ALA A 101 -13.39 6.48 -11.69
CA ALA A 101 -13.73 7.81 -12.19
C ALA A 101 -14.14 7.79 -13.68
N GLU A 102 -13.41 7.06 -14.52
CA GLU A 102 -13.71 6.89 -15.95
C GLU A 102 -15.03 6.16 -16.17
N SER A 103 -15.30 5.11 -15.38
CA SER A 103 -16.57 4.37 -15.40
C SER A 103 -17.75 5.27 -15.00
N SER A 104 -17.60 6.04 -13.92
CA SER A 104 -18.59 7.03 -13.49
C SER A 104 -18.89 8.07 -14.58
N GLN A 105 -17.85 8.62 -15.23
CA GLN A 105 -18.02 9.58 -16.32
C GLN A 105 -18.74 8.97 -17.53
N HIS A 106 -18.42 7.72 -17.89
CA HIS A 106 -19.13 7.01 -18.96
C HIS A 106 -20.61 6.77 -18.62
N HIS A 107 -20.92 6.35 -17.39
CA HIS A 107 -22.31 6.17 -16.96
C HIS A 107 -23.10 7.49 -16.97
N VAL A 108 -22.49 8.60 -16.57
CA VAL A 108 -23.11 9.94 -16.65
C VAL A 108 -23.35 10.34 -18.11
N ALA A 109 -22.37 10.12 -18.99
CA ALA A 109 -22.50 10.42 -20.42
C ALA A 109 -23.59 9.58 -21.09
N GLN A 110 -23.64 8.27 -20.82
CA GLN A 110 -24.67 7.35 -21.30
C GLN A 110 -26.06 7.73 -20.77
N THR A 111 -26.16 8.08 -19.48
CA THR A 111 -27.43 8.52 -18.88
C THR A 111 -27.93 9.81 -19.53
N ARG A 112 -27.04 10.79 -19.75
CA ARG A 112 -27.38 12.04 -20.44
C ARG A 112 -27.79 11.79 -21.89
N ALA A 113 -27.10 10.90 -22.61
CA ALA A 113 -27.46 10.52 -23.97
C ALA A 113 -28.83 9.82 -24.04
N ALA A 114 -29.09 8.88 -23.13
CA ALA A 114 -30.38 8.19 -23.02
C ALA A 114 -31.52 9.16 -22.67
N GLN A 115 -31.30 10.10 -21.75
CA GLN A 115 -32.28 11.15 -21.41
C GLN A 115 -32.55 12.09 -22.60
N ALA A 116 -31.53 12.45 -23.37
CA ALA A 116 -31.69 13.25 -24.58
C ALA A 116 -32.54 12.50 -25.63
N TYR A 117 -32.30 11.20 -25.82
CA TYR A 117 -33.04 10.38 -26.78
C TYR A 117 -34.53 10.23 -26.39
N ILE A 118 -34.82 9.94 -25.12
CA ILE A 118 -36.20 9.85 -24.59
C ILE A 118 -36.92 11.21 -24.65
N GLY A 119 -36.19 12.31 -24.41
CA GLY A 119 -36.74 13.67 -24.51
C GLY A 119 -37.11 14.07 -25.94
N ILE A 120 -36.41 13.55 -26.95
CA ILE A 120 -36.69 13.80 -28.37
C ILE A 120 -37.89 12.98 -28.85
N GLU A 121 -38.06 11.73 -28.40
CA GLU A 121 -39.23 10.89 -28.77
C GLU A 121 -40.57 11.37 -28.18
N ARG A 122 -40.57 12.16 -27.09
CA ARG A 122 -41.80 12.74 -26.51
C ARG A 122 -42.27 14.04 -27.17
N LEU A 123 -41.48 14.61 -28.07
CA LEU A 123 -41.76 15.88 -28.76
C LEU A 123 -42.07 15.71 -30.26
N GLY A 124 -42.11 14.47 -30.76
CA GLY A 124 -42.60 14.12 -32.11
C GLY A 124 -44.01 13.55 -32.04
#